data_AF-A0A7V1N847-F1
#
_entry.id   AF-A0A7V1N847-F1
#
_cell.length_a   1.000
_cell.length_b   1.000
_cell.length_c   1.000
_cell.angle_alpha   90.00
_cell.angle_beta   90.00
_cell.angle_gamma   90.00
#
_symmetry.space_group_name_H-M   'P 1'
#
loop_
_entity.id
_entity.type
_entity.pdbx_description
1 polymer ?
#
loop_
_entity_poly.entity_id
_entity_poly.type
_entity_poly.pdbx_seq_one_letter_code
_entity_poly.pdbx_strand_id
1 'polypeptide(L)'
;MMQSPKRIRLALLLALALASTWALLGCGKEEEEAVTGPTGDPLALIRQGWARFEAEDFGGAYDLFTDAILIGSGSTDPYLGAGWSGYLLDTLRWADAERLWNDGLGKTFGDRALIHCGLGLMAFDRGNYDLAIERMDSVLVLSPGFRFVHRPSVNIDDVYWILAESWYLEGDFVQSLSWVKRLNENFLMDSSELNGSDSLAARYALAEEIERLEALVRR
;
A
#
# COMPACT_ATOMS: atom_id res chain seq x y z
N MET A 1 -19.50 -20.16 -71.67
CA MET A 1 -18.33 -20.52 -72.50
C MET A 1 -17.22 -19.52 -72.15
N MET A 2 -16.34 -19.74 -71.16
CA MET A 2 -15.33 -20.79 -70.96
C MET A 2 -14.17 -20.73 -71.97
N GLN A 3 -13.07 -20.06 -71.59
CA GLN A 3 -11.66 -20.31 -71.95
C GLN A 3 -10.77 -19.24 -71.28
N SER A 4 -9.53 -19.46 -70.80
CA SER A 4 -9.02 -20.43 -69.83
C SER A 4 -7.80 -19.76 -69.12
N PRO A 5 -7.58 -19.92 -67.80
CA PRO A 5 -6.67 -19.09 -66.99
C PRO A 5 -5.23 -19.62 -66.89
N LYS A 6 -4.70 -20.28 -67.93
CA LYS A 6 -3.42 -21.01 -67.84
C LYS A 6 -2.17 -20.18 -68.15
N ARG A 7 -2.29 -18.99 -68.73
CA ARG A 7 -1.12 -18.13 -69.04
C ARG A 7 -0.76 -17.12 -67.96
N ILE A 8 -1.64 -16.87 -67.00
CA ILE A 8 -1.40 -15.92 -65.90
C ILE A 8 -0.58 -16.56 -64.76
N ARG A 9 -0.65 -17.89 -64.60
CA ARG A 9 0.10 -18.60 -63.54
C ARG A 9 1.61 -18.63 -63.75
N LEU A 10 2.10 -18.42 -64.97
CA LEU A 10 3.55 -18.45 -65.25
C LEU A 10 4.24 -17.10 -65.01
N ALA A 11 3.50 -15.99 -65.03
CA ALA A 11 4.06 -14.66 -64.73
C ALA A 11 4.17 -14.38 -63.22
N LEU A 12 3.35 -15.04 -62.39
CA LEU A 12 3.35 -14.86 -60.93
C LEU A 12 4.42 -15.68 -60.19
N LEU A 13 5.01 -16.70 -60.82
CA LEU A 13 6.07 -17.51 -60.21
C LEU A 13 7.49 -16.96 -60.42
N LEU A 14 7.68 -15.99 -61.33
CA LEU A 14 8.97 -15.32 -61.53
C LEU A 14 9.11 -14.00 -60.74
N ALA A 15 8.01 -13.45 -60.21
CA ALA A 15 8.05 -12.32 -59.27
C ALA A 15 8.34 -12.77 -57.81
N LEU A 16 8.18 -14.05 -57.49
CA LEU A 16 8.54 -14.61 -56.18
C LEU A 16 9.99 -15.09 -56.06
N ALA A 17 10.76 -15.08 -57.16
CA ALA A 17 12.16 -15.50 -57.16
C ALA A 17 13.17 -14.33 -57.14
N LEU A 18 12.71 -13.08 -57.09
CA LEU A 18 13.54 -11.87 -56.95
C LEU A 18 13.19 -11.02 -55.72
N ALA A 19 12.41 -11.55 -54.78
CA ALA A 19 12.19 -10.97 -53.45
C ALA A 19 12.83 -11.80 -52.32
N SER A 20 13.70 -12.75 -52.67
CA SER A 20 14.37 -13.68 -51.75
C SER A 20 15.87 -13.41 -51.59
N THR A 21 16.37 -12.26 -52.05
CA THR A 21 17.77 -11.82 -51.89
C THR A 21 17.92 -10.51 -51.11
N TRP A 22 16.94 -10.15 -50.29
CA TRP A 22 17.03 -9.05 -49.30
C TRP A 22 16.74 -9.53 -47.88
N ALA A 23 17.15 -10.76 -47.56
CA ALA A 23 17.01 -11.36 -46.23
C ALA A 23 18.37 -11.66 -45.57
N LEU A 24 19.44 -10.95 -45.94
CA LEU A 24 20.80 -11.23 -45.42
C LEU A 24 21.64 -9.98 -45.07
N LEU A 25 21.02 -8.84 -44.73
CA LEU A 25 21.75 -7.66 -44.20
C LEU A 25 20.94 -6.94 -43.10
N GLY A 26 20.27 -7.73 -42.25
CA GLY A 26 19.66 -7.26 -41.01
C GLY A 26 20.25 -8.01 -39.82
N CYS A 27 21.59 -8.07 -39.72
CA CYS A 27 22.27 -8.49 -38.50
C CYS A 27 22.18 -7.33 -37.50
N GLY A 28 20.95 -7.01 -37.08
CA GLY A 28 20.74 -6.38 -35.80
C GLY A 28 21.11 -7.44 -34.78
N LYS A 29 22.34 -7.38 -34.26
CA LYS A 29 22.55 -7.85 -32.91
C LYS A 29 21.59 -7.03 -32.08
N GLU A 30 20.47 -7.63 -31.70
CA GLU A 30 19.80 -7.23 -30.47
C GLU A 30 20.88 -7.42 -29.41
N GLU A 31 21.60 -6.33 -29.13
CA GLU A 31 22.24 -6.18 -27.84
C GLU A 31 21.07 -6.31 -26.87
N GLU A 32 20.88 -7.52 -26.34
CA GLU A 32 20.37 -7.67 -24.98
C GLU A 32 21.23 -6.71 -24.17
N GLU A 33 20.73 -5.48 -23.98
CA GLU A 33 21.14 -4.67 -22.86
C GLU A 33 20.93 -5.60 -21.68
N ALA A 34 22.03 -6.18 -21.21
CA ALA A 34 22.03 -6.95 -19.99
C ALA A 34 21.37 -6.01 -18.99
N VAL A 35 20.14 -6.32 -18.59
CA VAL A 35 19.43 -5.59 -17.55
C VAL A 35 20.26 -5.86 -16.30
N THR A 36 21.28 -5.05 -16.09
CA THR A 36 22.08 -5.07 -14.89
C THR A 36 21.10 -4.64 -13.83
N GLY A 37 20.68 -5.59 -12.99
CA GLY A 37 19.83 -5.29 -11.85
C GLY A 37 20.43 -4.15 -11.01
N PRO A 38 19.65 -3.57 -10.10
CA PRO A 38 20.11 -2.45 -9.29
C PRO A 38 21.47 -2.77 -8.65
N THR A 39 22.42 -1.83 -8.77
CA THR A 39 23.75 -1.97 -8.15
C THR A 39 23.90 -0.92 -7.06
N GLY A 40 24.42 -1.30 -5.89
CA GLY A 40 24.60 -0.36 -4.78
C GLY A 40 24.56 -1.01 -3.40
N ASP A 41 24.78 -0.18 -2.38
CA ASP A 41 24.58 -0.55 -0.97
C ASP A 41 23.08 -0.43 -0.63
N PRO A 42 22.41 -1.52 -0.20
CA PRO A 42 21.00 -1.47 0.21
C PRO A 42 20.70 -0.40 1.26
N LEU A 43 21.63 -0.14 2.19
CA LEU A 43 21.44 0.88 3.22
C LEU A 43 21.45 2.29 2.64
N ALA A 44 22.28 2.54 1.62
CA ALA A 44 22.31 3.82 0.92
C ALA A 44 21.01 4.07 0.13
N LEU A 45 20.45 3.03 -0.48
CA LEU A 45 19.17 3.10 -1.17
C LEU A 45 18.01 3.35 -0.19
N ILE A 46 17.98 2.65 0.94
CA ILE A 46 16.98 2.86 2.00
C ILE A 46 16.99 4.31 2.51
N ARG A 47 18.18 4.86 2.82
CA ARG A 47 18.29 6.26 3.27
C ARG A 47 17.79 7.25 2.23
N GLN A 48 18.11 7.03 0.96
CA GLN A 48 17.61 7.87 -0.12
C GLN A 48 16.10 7.71 -0.33
N GLY A 49 15.58 6.48 -0.17
CA GLY A 49 14.15 6.18 -0.24
C GLY A 49 13.37 6.97 0.80
N TRP A 50 13.83 6.97 2.05
CA TRP A 50 13.21 7.78 3.11
C TRP A 50 13.33 9.28 2.85
N ALA A 51 14.47 9.77 2.35
CA ALA A 51 14.61 11.18 1.98
C ALA A 51 13.63 11.59 0.86
N ARG A 52 13.36 10.71 -0.11
CA ARG A 52 12.35 10.97 -1.15
C ARG A 52 10.92 10.87 -0.61
N PHE A 53 10.66 9.90 0.27
CA PHE A 53 9.38 9.74 0.94
C PHE A 53 9.00 10.99 1.75
N GLU A 54 9.94 11.52 2.52
CA GLU A 54 9.78 12.76 3.30
C GLU A 54 9.62 14.01 2.41
N ALA A 55 10.11 13.95 1.17
CA ALA A 55 9.90 14.97 0.14
C ALA A 55 8.61 14.73 -0.67
N GLU A 56 7.77 13.78 -0.28
CA GLU A 56 6.52 13.37 -0.96
C GLU A 56 6.72 12.85 -2.40
N ASP A 57 7.95 12.52 -2.78
CA ASP A 57 8.26 11.78 -4.00
C ASP A 57 8.07 10.29 -3.75
N PHE A 58 6.81 9.87 -3.59
CA PHE A 58 6.47 8.48 -3.30
C PHE A 58 6.84 7.52 -4.44
N GLY A 59 6.81 7.98 -5.70
CA GLY A 59 7.27 7.19 -6.83
C GLY A 59 8.77 6.88 -6.75
N GLY A 60 9.60 7.92 -6.61
CA GLY A 60 11.05 7.73 -6.48
C GLY A 60 11.45 7.01 -5.18
N ALA A 61 10.71 7.19 -4.09
CA ALA A 61 10.90 6.45 -2.86
C ALA A 61 10.62 4.95 -3.06
N TYR A 62 9.48 4.62 -3.68
CA TYR A 62 9.09 3.25 -4.00
C TYR A 62 10.19 2.54 -4.79
N ASP A 63 10.68 3.17 -5.86
CA ASP A 63 11.74 2.60 -6.72
C ASP A 63 13.00 2.27 -5.89
N LEU A 64 13.50 3.22 -5.10
CA LEU A 64 14.69 3.03 -4.26
C LEU A 64 14.53 1.92 -3.22
N PHE A 65 13.36 1.82 -2.59
CA PHE A 65 13.10 0.74 -1.65
C PHE A 65 13.01 -0.62 -2.35
N THR A 66 12.38 -0.69 -3.52
CA THR A 66 12.31 -1.94 -4.28
C THR A 66 13.68 -2.38 -4.81
N ASP A 67 14.55 -1.43 -5.18
CA ASP A 67 15.93 -1.71 -5.53
C ASP A 67 16.71 -2.30 -4.33
N ALA A 68 16.51 -1.73 -3.13
CA ALA A 68 17.12 -2.26 -1.91
C ALA A 68 16.64 -3.69 -1.57
N ILE A 69 15.37 -4.01 -1.87
CA ILE A 69 14.81 -5.36 -1.75
C ILE A 69 15.50 -6.30 -2.74
N LEU A 70 15.63 -5.90 -4.01
CA LEU A 70 16.23 -6.70 -5.09
C LEU A 70 17.70 -7.03 -4.82
N ILE A 71 18.47 -6.11 -4.26
CA ILE A 71 19.87 -6.33 -3.88
C ILE A 71 20.00 -7.29 -2.68
N GLY A 72 18.92 -7.46 -1.91
CA GLY A 72 18.87 -8.43 -0.81
C GLY A 72 19.04 -7.83 0.58
N SER A 73 18.33 -6.73 0.88
CA SER A 73 18.25 -6.25 2.26
C SER A 73 17.71 -7.34 3.21
N GLY A 74 18.42 -7.57 4.31
CA GLY A 74 18.00 -8.47 5.39
C GLY A 74 17.02 -7.84 6.38
N SER A 75 16.69 -6.55 6.24
CA SER A 75 15.79 -5.82 7.14
C SER A 75 14.38 -5.66 6.56
N THR A 76 13.43 -5.40 7.46
CA THR A 76 12.04 -5.02 7.15
C THR A 76 11.94 -3.63 6.53
N ASP A 77 12.93 -2.76 6.75
CA ASP A 77 12.87 -1.32 6.44
C ASP A 77 12.53 -0.99 4.97
N PRO A 78 13.15 -1.59 3.94
CA PRO A 78 12.76 -1.29 2.56
C PRO A 78 11.38 -1.86 2.20
N TYR A 79 10.93 -2.94 2.82
CA TYR A 79 9.57 -3.44 2.63
C TYR A 79 8.54 -2.49 3.24
N LEU A 80 8.84 -1.97 4.43
CA LEU A 80 8.06 -0.94 5.10
C LEU A 80 7.95 0.31 4.22
N GLY A 81 9.09 0.85 3.78
CA GLY A 81 9.15 2.07 2.96
C GLY A 81 8.47 1.90 1.60
N ALA A 82 8.69 0.78 0.91
CA ALA A 82 8.03 0.49 -0.36
C ALA A 82 6.51 0.36 -0.20
N GLY A 83 6.04 -0.31 0.86
CA GLY A 83 4.61 -0.43 1.13
C GLY A 83 3.94 0.92 1.40
N TRP A 84 4.55 1.76 2.25
CA TRP A 84 4.03 3.11 2.51
C TRP A 84 4.06 4.01 1.28
N SER A 85 5.14 3.95 0.51
CA SER A 85 5.26 4.71 -0.74
C SER A 85 4.19 4.29 -1.75
N GLY A 86 3.97 2.98 -1.91
CA GLY A 86 2.93 2.46 -2.82
C GLY A 86 1.52 2.82 -2.37
N TYR A 87 1.22 2.70 -1.07
CA TYR A 87 -0.09 3.04 -0.51
C TYR A 87 -0.45 4.52 -0.68
N LEU A 88 0.52 5.42 -0.46
CA LEU A 88 0.33 6.88 -0.60
C LEU A 88 0.36 7.37 -2.06
N LEU A 89 0.98 6.61 -2.97
CA LEU A 89 1.11 7.01 -4.37
C LEU A 89 -0.20 6.83 -5.16
N ASP A 90 -0.79 5.64 -5.11
CA ASP A 90 -2.00 5.31 -5.89
C ASP A 90 -2.72 4.08 -5.32
N THR A 91 -4.05 4.11 -5.34
CA THR A 91 -4.90 2.96 -5.01
C THR A 91 -4.64 1.73 -5.89
N LEU A 92 -4.18 1.94 -7.13
CA LEU A 92 -3.76 0.86 -8.03
C LEU A 92 -2.54 0.07 -7.51
N ARG A 93 -1.76 0.66 -6.59
CA ARG A 93 -0.58 0.04 -5.96
C ARG A 93 -0.88 -0.64 -4.64
N TRP A 94 -2.12 -0.58 -4.14
CA TRP A 94 -2.43 -1.11 -2.81
C TRP A 94 -2.19 -2.62 -2.68
N ALA A 95 -2.45 -3.41 -3.73
CA ALA A 95 -2.15 -4.83 -3.72
C ALA A 95 -0.64 -5.11 -3.62
N ASP A 96 0.19 -4.31 -4.31
CA ASP A 96 1.65 -4.41 -4.23
C ASP A 96 2.15 -3.98 -2.84
N ALA A 97 1.62 -2.89 -2.30
CA ALA A 97 1.96 -2.39 -0.97
C ALA A 97 1.63 -3.42 0.13
N GLU A 98 0.44 -4.02 0.08
CA GLU A 98 0.03 -5.10 0.99
C GLU A 98 0.97 -6.31 0.90
N ARG A 99 1.32 -6.74 -0.31
CA ARG A 99 2.28 -7.84 -0.52
C ARG A 99 3.64 -7.50 0.08
N LEU A 100 4.18 -6.30 -0.19
CA LEU A 100 5.47 -5.84 0.33
C LEU A 100 5.47 -5.83 1.86
N TRP A 101 4.41 -5.32 2.49
CA TRP A 101 4.28 -5.34 3.94
C TRP A 101 4.23 -6.75 4.52
N ASN A 102 3.46 -7.66 3.92
CA ASN A 102 3.43 -9.06 4.34
C ASN A 102 4.80 -9.75 4.19
N ASP A 103 5.52 -9.49 3.09
CA ASP A 103 6.89 -9.96 2.90
C ASP A 103 7.84 -9.38 3.97
N GLY A 104 7.63 -8.12 4.36
CA GLY A 104 8.37 -7.42 5.41
C GLY A 104 8.13 -7.99 6.82
N LEU A 105 6.90 -8.40 7.14
CA LEU A 105 6.57 -9.11 8.40
C LEU A 105 7.33 -10.45 8.51
N GLY A 106 7.65 -11.08 7.37
CA GLY A 106 8.47 -12.28 7.30
C GLY A 106 9.96 -12.07 7.65
N LYS A 107 10.43 -10.82 7.79
CA LYS A 107 11.83 -10.53 8.12
C LYS A 107 12.09 -10.53 9.63
N THR A 108 13.35 -10.78 9.98
CA THR A 108 13.81 -10.94 11.37
C THR A 108 14.11 -9.61 12.06
N PHE A 109 14.48 -8.57 11.30
CA PHE A 109 14.95 -7.30 11.85
C PHE A 109 14.18 -6.10 11.30
N GLY A 110 13.62 -5.28 12.19
CA GLY A 110 13.00 -4.01 11.85
C GLY A 110 11.71 -3.74 12.62
N ASP A 111 11.13 -2.57 12.40
CA ASP A 111 9.92 -2.14 13.10
C ASP A 111 8.66 -2.71 12.44
N ARG A 112 8.08 -3.72 13.09
CA ARG A 112 6.84 -4.36 12.65
C ARG A 112 5.60 -3.54 12.95
N ALA A 113 5.63 -2.66 13.96
CA ALA A 113 4.47 -1.84 14.32
C ALA A 113 4.11 -0.90 13.17
N LEU A 114 5.12 -0.34 12.49
CA LEU A 114 4.91 0.52 11.31
C LEU A 114 4.29 -0.22 10.12
N ILE A 115 4.56 -1.52 9.96
CA ILE A 115 3.89 -2.33 8.94
C ILE A 115 2.45 -2.63 9.34
N HIS A 116 2.21 -3.03 10.60
CA HIS A 116 0.86 -3.26 11.09
C HIS A 116 -0.02 -2.00 10.96
N CYS A 117 0.53 -0.82 11.24
CA CYS A 117 -0.18 0.44 11.03
C CYS A 117 -0.58 0.64 9.57
N GLY A 118 0.34 0.44 8.62
CA GLY A 118 0.06 0.56 7.19
C GLY A 118 -1.01 -0.43 6.72
N LEU A 119 -0.93 -1.70 7.14
CA LEU A 119 -1.93 -2.72 6.84
C LEU A 119 -3.30 -2.39 7.46
N GLY A 120 -3.33 -1.86 8.68
CA GLY A 120 -4.58 -1.48 9.35
C GLY A 120 -5.26 -0.28 8.71
N LEU A 121 -4.49 0.74 8.31
CA LEU A 121 -4.99 1.88 7.52
C LEU A 121 -5.58 1.43 6.19
N MET A 122 -4.86 0.58 5.45
CA MET A 122 -5.36 0.04 4.19
C MET A 122 -6.62 -0.82 4.36
N ALA A 123 -6.68 -1.63 5.43
CA ALA A 123 -7.86 -2.42 5.75
C ALA A 123 -9.07 -1.52 6.06
N PHE A 124 -8.85 -0.47 6.86
CA PHE A 124 -9.85 0.53 7.18
C PHE A 124 -10.39 1.24 5.92
N ASP A 125 -9.50 1.72 5.04
CA ASP A 125 -9.90 2.40 3.79
C ASP A 125 -10.65 1.46 2.82
N ARG A 126 -10.45 0.15 2.92
CA ARG A 126 -11.19 -0.87 2.17
C ARG A 126 -12.49 -1.30 2.86
N GLY A 127 -12.82 -0.73 4.02
CA GLY A 127 -14.01 -1.10 4.81
C GLY A 127 -13.91 -2.46 5.50
N ASN A 128 -12.69 -3.01 5.66
CA ASN A 128 -12.46 -4.26 6.40
C ASN A 128 -12.08 -3.92 7.86
N TYR A 129 -13.09 -3.53 8.63
CA TYR A 129 -12.92 -3.01 9.99
C TYR A 129 -12.41 -4.06 10.98
N ASP A 130 -12.86 -5.31 10.86
CA ASP A 130 -12.32 -6.45 11.63
C ASP A 130 -10.79 -6.57 11.47
N LEU A 131 -10.29 -6.53 10.22
CA LEU A 131 -8.85 -6.60 9.96
C LEU A 131 -8.14 -5.32 10.41
N ALA A 132 -8.78 -4.15 10.26
CA ALA A 132 -8.22 -2.89 10.76
C ALA A 132 -7.99 -2.95 12.27
N ILE A 133 -8.97 -3.46 13.03
CA ILE A 133 -8.88 -3.70 14.47
C ILE A 133 -7.71 -4.64 14.80
N GLU A 134 -7.64 -5.82 14.18
CA GLU A 134 -6.56 -6.79 14.42
C GLU A 134 -5.17 -6.16 14.21
N ARG A 135 -5.03 -5.38 13.14
CA ARG A 135 -3.77 -4.72 12.80
C ARG A 135 -3.44 -3.59 13.77
N MET A 136 -4.41 -2.77 14.16
CA MET A 136 -4.19 -1.69 15.12
C MET A 136 -3.90 -2.22 16.54
N ASP A 137 -4.54 -3.31 16.96
CA ASP A 137 -4.18 -3.99 18.21
C ASP A 137 -2.73 -4.48 18.20
N SER A 138 -2.26 -4.99 17.06
CA SER A 138 -0.85 -5.37 16.88
C SER A 138 0.09 -4.17 17.02
N VAL A 139 -0.32 -2.98 16.53
CA VAL A 139 0.45 -1.73 16.74
C VAL A 139 0.56 -1.42 18.22
N LEU A 140 -0.54 -1.45 18.96
CA LEU A 140 -0.57 -1.13 20.39
C LEU A 140 0.25 -2.11 21.25
N VAL A 141 0.28 -3.39 20.87
CA VAL A 141 1.12 -4.40 21.55
C VAL A 141 2.60 -4.15 21.29
N LEU A 142 2.98 -3.83 20.05
CA LEU A 142 4.37 -3.67 19.65
C LEU A 142 4.95 -2.30 20.05
N SER A 143 4.13 -1.25 20.00
CA SER A 143 4.54 0.14 20.23
C SER A 143 3.41 0.95 20.86
N PRO A 144 3.25 0.91 22.20
CA PRO A 144 2.19 1.66 22.90
C PRO A 144 2.28 3.19 22.73
N GLY A 145 3.46 3.71 22.40
CA GLY A 145 3.71 5.12 22.10
C GLY A 145 3.93 5.37 20.61
N PHE A 146 3.20 4.64 19.77
CA PHE A 146 3.39 4.59 18.32
C PHE A 146 3.55 5.98 17.69
N ARG A 147 4.57 6.10 16.83
CA ARG A 147 4.85 7.30 16.03
C ARG A 147 5.59 6.90 14.77
N PHE A 148 5.09 7.32 13.61
CA PHE A 148 5.81 7.13 12.36
C PHE A 148 6.79 8.28 12.13
N VAL A 149 8.08 8.01 12.27
CA VAL A 149 9.13 9.05 12.20
C VAL A 149 9.20 9.74 10.83
N HIS A 150 8.99 9.01 9.73
CA HIS A 150 9.03 9.55 8.36
C HIS A 150 7.72 10.23 7.94
N ARG A 151 6.65 10.08 8.73
CA ARG A 151 5.38 10.80 8.57
C ARG A 151 4.73 11.05 9.94
N PRO A 152 5.21 12.04 10.72
CA PRO A 152 4.78 12.24 12.11
C PRO A 152 3.29 12.53 12.31
N SER A 153 2.58 12.92 11.25
CA SER A 153 1.12 13.03 11.29
C SER A 153 0.45 11.68 11.55
N VAL A 154 1.09 10.56 11.17
CA VAL A 154 0.65 9.19 11.50
C VAL A 154 1.24 8.77 12.85
N ASN A 155 0.40 8.73 13.88
CA ASN A 155 0.82 8.51 15.25
C ASN A 155 -0.24 7.72 16.04
N ILE A 156 -0.05 7.63 17.37
CA ILE A 156 -0.93 6.86 18.26
C ILE A 156 -2.39 7.35 18.23
N ASP A 157 -2.63 8.63 17.97
CA ASP A 157 -3.98 9.17 17.89
C ASP A 157 -4.73 8.62 16.66
N ASP A 158 -4.04 8.42 15.52
CA ASP A 158 -4.61 7.72 14.36
C ASP A 158 -5.00 6.29 14.69
N VAL A 159 -4.17 5.59 15.48
CA VAL A 159 -4.45 4.21 15.90
C VAL A 159 -5.72 4.17 16.75
N TYR A 160 -5.86 5.08 17.73
CA TYR A 160 -7.05 5.17 18.56
C TYR A 160 -8.29 5.57 17.77
N TRP A 161 -8.15 6.50 16.83
CA TRP A 161 -9.27 6.94 16.01
C TRP A 161 -9.76 5.82 15.07
N ILE A 162 -8.84 5.11 14.40
CA ILE A 162 -9.20 3.95 13.55
C ILE A 162 -9.91 2.88 14.37
N LEU A 163 -9.42 2.58 15.58
CA LEU A 163 -10.08 1.63 16.47
C LEU A 163 -11.48 2.13 16.88
N ALA A 164 -11.62 3.40 17.28
CA ALA A 164 -12.90 3.99 17.66
C ALA A 164 -13.93 3.85 16.54
N GLU A 165 -13.56 4.21 15.31
CA GLU A 165 -14.45 4.14 14.17
C GLU A 165 -14.71 2.72 13.69
N SER A 166 -13.69 1.87 13.62
CA SER A 166 -13.85 0.47 13.22
C SER A 166 -14.81 -0.27 14.15
N TRP A 167 -14.65 -0.12 15.46
CA TRP A 167 -15.57 -0.72 16.43
C TRP A 167 -16.99 -0.15 16.33
N TYR A 168 -17.12 1.15 16.01
CA TYR A 168 -18.44 1.76 15.78
C TYR A 168 -19.14 1.12 14.57
N LEU A 169 -18.40 0.93 13.48
CA LEU A 169 -18.91 0.38 12.22
C LEU A 169 -19.22 -1.13 12.32
N GLU A 170 -18.51 -1.87 13.16
CA GLU A 170 -18.86 -3.24 13.55
C GLU A 170 -20.04 -3.32 14.55
N GLY A 171 -20.49 -2.17 15.07
CA GLY A 171 -21.62 -2.08 16.00
C GLY A 171 -21.27 -2.38 17.46
N ASP A 172 -20.00 -2.53 17.81
CA ASP A 172 -19.54 -2.57 19.19
C ASP A 172 -19.27 -1.15 19.71
N PHE A 173 -20.36 -0.47 20.06
CA PHE A 173 -20.32 0.90 20.54
C PHE A 173 -19.57 1.05 21.86
N VAL A 174 -19.51 0.00 22.69
CA VAL A 174 -18.81 0.06 23.99
C VAL A 174 -17.31 0.06 23.77
N GLN A 175 -16.80 -0.79 22.87
CA GLN A 175 -15.39 -0.75 22.47
C GLN A 175 -15.07 0.58 21.79
N SER A 176 -15.91 1.04 20.87
CA SER A 176 -15.74 2.35 20.22
C SER A 176 -15.60 3.49 21.23
N LEU A 177 -16.53 3.59 22.21
CA LEU A 177 -16.48 4.61 23.26
C LEU A 177 -15.18 4.53 24.08
N SER A 178 -14.64 3.34 24.31
CA SER A 178 -13.39 3.18 25.07
C SER A 178 -12.22 3.86 24.36
N TRP A 179 -12.16 3.80 23.03
CA TRP A 179 -11.14 4.45 22.21
C TRP A 179 -11.39 5.94 22.03
N VAL A 180 -12.66 6.37 21.89
CA VAL A 180 -13.01 7.80 21.92
C VAL A 180 -12.50 8.45 23.22
N LYS A 181 -12.65 7.78 24.37
CA LYS A 181 -12.16 8.28 25.65
C LYS A 181 -10.63 8.34 25.77
N ARG A 182 -9.88 7.63 24.92
CA ARG A 182 -8.42 7.80 24.82
C ARG A 182 -8.05 9.12 24.14
N LEU A 183 -8.86 9.56 23.18
CA LEU A 183 -8.66 10.80 22.42
C LEU A 183 -9.28 12.01 23.11
N ASN A 184 -10.41 11.82 23.78
CA ASN A 184 -11.12 12.85 24.52
C ASN A 184 -11.66 12.30 25.84
N GLU A 185 -10.87 12.43 26.90
CA GLU A 185 -11.26 12.03 28.27
C GLU A 185 -12.45 12.83 28.81
N ASN A 186 -12.74 14.01 28.23
CA ASN A 186 -13.86 14.87 28.62
C ASN A 186 -15.17 14.50 27.92
N PHE A 187 -15.19 13.46 27.07
CA PHE A 187 -16.42 12.93 26.51
C PHE A 187 -17.16 12.08 27.56
N LEU A 188 -18.09 12.70 28.28
CA LEU A 188 -18.72 12.16 29.50
C LEU A 188 -19.86 11.15 29.27
N MET A 189 -19.88 10.44 28.13
CA MET A 189 -20.88 9.40 27.86
C MET A 189 -20.63 8.13 28.69
N ASP A 190 -21.68 7.55 29.27
CA ASP A 190 -21.61 6.27 29.98
C ASP A 190 -21.91 5.09 29.03
N SER A 191 -21.19 3.97 29.20
CA SER A 191 -21.36 2.81 28.31
C SER A 191 -22.73 2.14 28.43
N SER A 192 -23.45 2.34 29.55
CA SER A 192 -24.81 1.86 29.71
C SER A 192 -25.80 2.54 28.77
N GLU A 193 -25.50 3.76 28.30
CA GLU A 193 -26.36 4.54 27.37
C GLU A 193 -26.37 3.95 25.95
N LEU A 194 -25.38 3.13 25.60
CA LEU A 194 -25.18 2.60 24.25
C LEU A 194 -25.93 1.29 23.98
N ASN A 195 -26.53 0.70 25.01
CA ASN A 195 -27.21 -0.59 24.97
C ASN A 195 -28.74 -0.43 24.94
N GLY A 196 -29.43 -1.33 24.26
CA GLY A 196 -30.91 -1.37 24.21
C GLY A 196 -31.55 -0.57 23.06
N SER A 197 -32.87 -0.67 22.94
CA SER A 197 -33.65 -0.10 21.82
C SER A 197 -33.65 1.43 21.78
N ASP A 198 -33.48 2.08 22.93
CA ASP A 198 -33.63 3.53 23.07
C ASP A 198 -32.28 4.27 22.99
N SER A 199 -31.19 3.53 22.73
CA SER A 199 -29.81 4.03 22.68
C SER A 199 -29.44 4.78 21.39
N LEU A 200 -30.39 4.94 20.46
CA LEU A 200 -30.13 5.53 19.14
C LEU A 200 -29.50 6.93 19.24
N ALA A 201 -30.01 7.79 20.14
CA ALA A 201 -29.47 9.12 20.34
C ALA A 201 -28.03 9.11 20.90
N ALA A 202 -27.72 8.18 21.80
CA ALA A 202 -26.37 8.02 22.34
C ALA A 202 -25.38 7.55 21.27
N ARG A 203 -25.80 6.61 20.41
CA ARG A 203 -24.98 6.14 19.28
C ARG A 203 -24.71 7.27 18.27
N TYR A 204 -25.70 8.10 17.97
CA TYR A 204 -25.48 9.28 17.14
C TYR A 204 -24.49 10.27 17.76
N ALA A 205 -24.62 10.57 19.06
CA ALA A 205 -23.68 11.45 19.74
C ALA A 205 -22.25 10.87 19.75
N LEU A 206 -22.10 9.53 19.83
CA LEU A 206 -20.81 8.86 19.71
C LEU A 206 -20.23 9.02 18.29
N ALA A 207 -21.04 8.82 17.25
CA ALA A 207 -20.61 9.04 15.87
C ALA A 207 -20.17 10.48 15.61
N GLU A 208 -20.95 11.46 16.06
CA GLU A 208 -20.61 12.89 15.92
C GLU A 208 -19.26 13.22 16.58
N GLU A 209 -18.96 12.59 17.72
CA GLU A 209 -17.68 12.77 18.39
C GLU A 209 -16.52 12.11 17.62
N ILE A 210 -16.74 10.93 17.03
CA ILE A 210 -15.74 10.25 16.18
C ILE A 210 -15.40 11.11 14.96
N GLU A 211 -16.41 11.67 14.28
CA GLU A 211 -16.23 12.57 13.13
C GLU A 211 -15.49 13.86 13.54
N ARG A 212 -15.83 14.43 14.71
CA ARG A 212 -15.14 15.60 15.25
C ARG A 212 -13.66 15.30 15.54
N LEU A 213 -13.36 14.12 16.07
CA LEU A 213 -12.00 13.67 16.38
C LEU A 213 -11.20 13.37 15.12
N GLU A 214 -11.80 12.78 14.08
CA GLU A 214 -11.17 12.59 12.77
C GLU A 214 -10.58 13.91 12.28
N ALA A 215 -11.40 14.96 12.29
CA ALA A 215 -11.03 16.29 11.83
C ALA A 215 -9.90 16.94 12.65
N LEU A 216 -9.54 16.41 13.81
CA LEU A 216 -8.40 16.85 14.61
C LEU A 216 -7.15 15.99 14.38
N VAL A 217 -7.34 14.67 14.27
CA VAL A 217 -6.25 13.69 14.14
C VAL A 217 -5.65 13.72 12.73
N ARG A 218 -6.48 13.76 11.69
CA ARG A 218 -6.04 13.65 10.28
C ARG A 218 -5.63 14.98 9.63
N ARG A 219 -5.12 15.94 10.40
CA ARG A 219 -4.67 17.26 9.90
C ARG A 219 -3.23 17.29 9.40
#